data_AF-A0A3A8GZ00-F1
#
_entry.id   AF-A0A3A8GZ00-F1
#
_cell.length_a   1.000
_cell.length_b   1.000
_cell.length_c   1.000
_cell.angle_alpha   90.00
_cell.angle_beta   90.00
_cell.angle_gamma   90.00
#
_symmetry.space_group_name_H-M   'P 1'
#
loop_
_entity.id
_entity.type
_entity.pdbx_description
1 polymer ?
#
loop_
_entity_poly.entity_id
_entity_poly.type
_entity_poly.pdbx_seq_one_letter_code
_entity_poly.pdbx_strand_id
1 'polypeptide(L)'
;MTPEEAAAEETAALATSEAELASCGTWSGWTNTGVSSCQPNSACGNYWRCEPRLAPEAAPALDDGPQQRPPVCPSGQVAVMYYELGKYNQQSQYRVCFDSAGNYTHTEWQYQNVSGGCSGC
;
A
#
# COMPACT_ATOMS: atom_id res chain seq x y z
N MET A 1 19.67 -39.19 31.72
CA MET A 1 18.72 -39.06 30.59
C MET A 1 17.88 -40.31 30.59
N THR A 2 16.62 -40.17 30.99
CA THR A 2 15.67 -41.29 30.98
C THR A 2 15.12 -41.48 29.55
N PRO A 3 14.69 -42.69 29.17
CA PRO A 3 14.10 -42.92 27.85
C PRO A 3 12.86 -42.05 27.57
N GLU A 4 12.12 -41.65 28.61
CA GLU A 4 10.98 -40.74 28.50
C GLU A 4 11.40 -39.30 28.18
N GLU A 5 12.52 -38.80 28.72
CA GLU A 5 13.04 -37.47 28.38
C GLU A 5 13.55 -37.40 26.94
N ALA A 6 14.18 -38.47 26.43
CA ALA A 6 14.61 -38.54 25.03
C ALA A 6 13.44 -38.60 24.04
N ALA A 7 12.35 -39.30 24.40
CA ALA A 7 11.13 -39.33 23.59
C ALA A 7 10.39 -37.97 23.59
N ALA A 8 10.43 -37.24 24.70
CA ALA A 8 9.85 -35.90 24.79
C ALA A 8 10.64 -34.87 23.94
N GLU A 9 11.98 -34.95 23.93
CA GLU A 9 12.81 -34.09 23.08
C GLU A 9 12.65 -34.42 21.58
N GLU A 10 12.60 -35.70 21.21
CA GLU A 10 12.35 -36.12 19.82
C GLU A 10 10.96 -35.70 19.33
N THR A 11 9.92 -35.84 20.16
CA THR A 11 8.54 -35.41 19.80
C THR A 11 8.42 -33.89 19.71
N ALA A 12 9.11 -33.13 20.56
CA ALA A 12 9.16 -31.69 20.44
C ALA A 12 9.90 -31.25 19.16
N ALA A 13 11.02 -31.90 18.82
CA ALA A 13 11.78 -31.64 17.59
C ALA A 13 10.96 -31.97 16.33
N LEU A 14 10.23 -33.08 16.33
CA LEU A 14 9.31 -33.48 15.27
C LEU A 14 8.14 -32.49 15.14
N ALA A 15 7.54 -32.04 16.25
CA ALA A 15 6.45 -31.07 16.23
C ALA A 15 6.88 -29.69 15.71
N THR A 16 8.10 -29.23 16.02
CA THR A 16 8.69 -28.05 15.37
C THR A 16 8.94 -28.26 13.88
N SER A 17 9.42 -29.45 13.49
CA SER A 17 9.67 -29.78 12.07
C SER A 17 8.38 -29.87 11.26
N GLU A 18 7.30 -30.44 11.82
CA GLU A 18 5.97 -30.50 11.19
C GLU A 18 5.27 -29.14 11.12
N ALA A 19 5.53 -28.24 12.08
CA ALA A 19 5.08 -26.85 12.02
C ALA A 19 5.84 -26.04 10.94
N GLU A 20 7.10 -26.37 10.66
CA GLU A 20 7.86 -25.81 9.53
C GLU A 20 7.34 -26.33 8.17
N LEU A 21 6.74 -27.52 8.12
CA LEU A 21 6.11 -28.08 6.91
C LEU A 21 4.75 -27.44 6.61
N ALA A 22 3.92 -27.20 7.63
CA ALA A 22 2.67 -26.45 7.51
C ALA A 22 2.92 -24.94 7.48
N SER A 23 3.75 -24.48 6.53
CA SER A 23 4.17 -23.09 6.45
C SER A 23 4.03 -22.52 5.04
N CYS A 24 3.81 -21.21 4.99
CA CYS A 24 3.95 -20.46 3.76
C CYS A 24 5.41 -20.11 3.55
N GLY A 25 5.91 -20.31 2.32
CA GLY A 25 7.23 -19.84 1.94
C GLY A 25 7.38 -18.32 2.03
N THR A 26 8.60 -17.85 1.77
CA THR A 26 8.90 -16.41 1.73
C THR A 26 8.11 -15.72 0.61
N TRP A 27 7.69 -14.47 0.86
CA TRP A 27 7.13 -13.62 -0.19
C TRP A 27 8.13 -13.46 -1.35
N SER A 28 7.61 -13.52 -2.57
CA SER A 28 8.32 -13.11 -3.77
C SER A 28 8.69 -11.62 -3.68
N GLY A 29 9.59 -11.17 -4.55
CA GLY A 29 9.75 -9.73 -4.77
C GLY A 29 8.48 -9.10 -5.34
N TRP A 30 8.31 -7.80 -5.10
CA TRP A 30 7.28 -6.99 -5.76
C TRP A 30 7.54 -6.93 -7.27
N THR A 31 6.50 -7.22 -8.06
CA THR A 31 6.52 -7.10 -9.51
C THR A 31 5.41 -6.18 -10.00
N ASN A 32 5.66 -5.40 -11.05
CA ASN A 32 4.63 -4.56 -11.67
C ASN A 32 3.63 -5.44 -12.41
N THR A 33 2.34 -5.24 -12.15
CA THR A 33 1.24 -5.96 -12.81
C THR A 33 0.94 -5.44 -14.22
N GLY A 34 1.50 -4.29 -14.58
CA GLY A 34 1.18 -3.56 -15.81
C GLY A 34 -0.06 -2.65 -15.70
N VAL A 35 -0.84 -2.76 -14.61
CA VAL A 35 -1.95 -1.86 -14.32
C VAL A 35 -1.42 -0.55 -13.78
N SER A 36 -1.92 0.57 -14.34
CA SER A 36 -1.62 1.90 -13.83
C SER A 36 -2.89 2.74 -13.71
N SER A 37 -2.86 3.70 -12.79
CA SER A 37 -3.97 4.63 -12.54
C SER A 37 -3.46 6.04 -12.28
N CYS A 38 -4.31 7.04 -12.50
CA CYS A 38 -4.04 8.43 -12.19
C CYS A 38 -4.79 8.82 -10.92
N GLN A 39 -4.06 9.27 -9.91
CA GLN A 39 -4.62 9.69 -8.62
C GLN A 39 -3.92 10.97 -8.14
N PRO A 40 -4.60 11.82 -7.34
CA PRO A 40 -3.97 13.02 -6.78
C PRO A 40 -2.70 12.66 -6.00
N ASN A 41 -1.59 13.35 -6.30
CA ASN A 41 -0.29 13.06 -5.70
C ASN A 41 0.37 14.36 -5.21
N SER A 42 0.54 14.48 -3.90
CA SER A 42 1.12 15.68 -3.27
C SER A 42 2.57 15.93 -3.67
N ALA A 43 3.30 14.92 -4.17
CA ALA A 43 4.65 15.09 -4.68
C ALA A 43 4.70 15.65 -6.11
N CYS A 44 3.55 15.71 -6.80
CA CYS A 44 3.45 16.17 -8.20
C CYS A 44 3.08 17.64 -8.35
N GLY A 45 3.01 18.35 -7.22
CA GLY A 45 2.58 19.73 -7.18
C GLY A 45 1.09 19.85 -6.90
N ASN A 46 0.66 21.10 -6.85
CA ASN A 46 -0.67 21.50 -6.46
C ASN A 46 -1.14 22.68 -7.31
N TYR A 47 -2.45 22.78 -7.45
CA TYR A 47 -3.09 23.91 -8.12
C TYR A 47 -4.32 24.37 -7.34
N TRP A 48 -4.69 25.62 -7.58
CA TRP A 48 -5.86 26.24 -6.97
C TRP A 48 -7.03 26.25 -7.92
N ARG A 49 -8.22 25.95 -7.41
CA ARG A 49 -9.47 26.07 -8.15
C ARG A 49 -10.52 26.78 -7.30
N CYS A 50 -11.29 27.66 -7.93
CA CYS A 50 -12.44 28.28 -7.31
C CYS A 50 -13.65 27.35 -7.42
N GLU A 51 -14.12 26.84 -6.28
CA GLU A 51 -15.23 25.90 -6.20
C GLU A 51 -16.52 26.62 -5.81
N PRO A 52 -17.60 26.53 -6.62
CA PRO A 52 -18.85 27.25 -6.38
C PRO A 52 -19.80 26.52 -5.43
N ARG A 53 -19.50 25.27 -5.05
CA ARG A 53 -20.40 24.39 -4.27
C ARG A 53 -19.88 24.05 -2.88
N LEU A 54 -18.73 24.57 -2.49
CA LEU A 54 -18.16 24.34 -1.17
C LEU A 54 -18.49 25.50 -0.25
N ALA A 55 -18.83 25.17 1.00
CA ALA A 55 -18.95 26.18 2.05
C ALA A 55 -17.56 26.83 2.29
N PRO A 56 -17.49 28.13 2.60
CA PRO A 56 -16.24 28.85 2.88
C PRO A 56 -15.36 28.16 3.94
N GLU A 57 -15.99 27.44 4.86
CA GLU A 57 -15.39 26.75 5.99
C GLU A 57 -14.69 25.45 5.60
N ALA A 58 -14.93 24.94 4.39
CA ALA A 58 -14.28 23.75 3.84
C ALA A 58 -12.96 24.06 3.12
N ALA A 59 -12.56 25.34 3.05
CA ALA A 59 -11.25 25.71 2.53
C ALA A 59 -10.16 25.16 3.45
N PRO A 60 -9.13 24.48 2.92
CA PRO A 60 -8.02 24.01 3.74
C PRO A 60 -7.31 25.19 4.41
N ALA A 61 -6.99 25.07 5.69
CA ALA A 61 -6.13 26.01 6.39
C ALA A 61 -4.74 25.95 5.77
N LEU A 62 -4.17 27.12 5.47
CA LEU A 62 -2.89 27.22 4.79
C LEU A 62 -1.81 27.54 5.81
N ASP A 63 -0.67 26.88 5.66
CA ASP A 63 0.55 27.39 6.27
C ASP A 63 0.91 28.69 5.52
N ASP A 64 1.18 29.78 6.23
CA ASP A 64 1.35 31.18 5.76
C ASP A 64 2.44 31.43 4.67
N GLY A 65 2.93 30.39 4.00
CA GLY A 65 3.91 30.46 2.93
C GLY A 65 3.37 31.06 1.62
N PRO A 66 4.20 31.79 0.85
CA PRO A 66 3.79 32.45 -0.39
C PRO A 66 3.35 31.48 -1.50
N GLN A 67 3.81 30.21 -1.49
CA GLN A 67 3.40 29.17 -2.44
C GLN A 67 1.99 28.62 -2.14
N GLN A 68 1.44 28.92 -0.97
CA GLN A 68 0.11 28.50 -0.56
C GLN A 68 -0.92 29.64 -0.62
N ARG A 69 -0.57 30.84 -1.11
CA ARG A 69 -1.54 31.93 -1.17
C ARG A 69 -2.67 31.61 -2.16
N PRO A 70 -3.93 31.52 -1.71
CA PRO A 70 -5.04 31.17 -2.57
C PRO A 70 -5.36 32.34 -3.52
N PRO A 71 -5.82 32.07 -4.75
CA PRO A 71 -6.27 33.11 -5.67
C PRO A 71 -7.53 33.80 -5.13
N VAL A 72 -7.78 35.02 -5.59
CA VAL A 72 -9.07 35.69 -5.37
C VAL A 72 -10.11 35.04 -6.27
N CYS A 73 -11.11 34.42 -5.65
CA CYS A 73 -12.22 33.79 -6.36
C CYS A 73 -13.40 34.75 -6.57
N PRO A 74 -14.25 34.53 -7.60
CA PRO A 74 -15.51 35.25 -7.76
C PRO A 74 -16.40 35.15 -6.52
N SER A 75 -17.27 36.15 -6.33
CA SER A 75 -18.22 36.17 -5.20
C SER A 75 -19.06 34.88 -5.15
N GLY A 76 -19.14 34.27 -3.97
CA GLY A 76 -19.84 33.00 -3.74
C GLY A 76 -19.02 31.74 -4.08
N GLN A 77 -17.75 31.87 -4.45
CA GLN A 77 -16.83 30.73 -4.65
C GLN A 77 -15.70 30.74 -3.61
N VAL A 78 -15.11 29.58 -3.39
CA VAL A 78 -14.05 29.37 -2.40
C VAL A 78 -12.83 28.79 -3.09
N ALA A 79 -11.64 29.33 -2.80
CA ALA A 79 -10.40 28.77 -3.31
C ALA A 79 -10.05 27.47 -2.59
N VAL A 80 -9.88 26.39 -3.35
CA VAL A 80 -9.50 25.07 -2.83
C VAL A 80 -8.25 24.58 -3.56
N MET A 81 -7.32 24.05 -2.77
CA MET A 81 -6.10 23.45 -3.29
C MET A 81 -6.35 21.99 -3.64
N TYR A 82 -5.96 21.61 -4.85
CA TYR A 82 -5.95 20.22 -5.33
C TYR A 82 -4.52 19.80 -5.63
N TYR A 83 -4.25 18.50 -5.55
CA TYR A 83 -2.97 17.95 -6.01
C TYR A 83 -3.05 17.58 -7.48
N GLU A 84 -1.94 17.80 -8.18
CA GLU A 84 -1.78 17.30 -9.54
C GLU A 84 -1.85 15.77 -9.56
N LEU A 85 -2.26 15.22 -10.70
CA LEU A 85 -2.36 13.77 -10.85
C LEU A 85 -0.96 13.17 -11.00
N GLY A 86 -0.67 12.18 -10.16
CA GLY A 86 0.46 11.29 -10.32
C GLY A 86 0.01 9.96 -10.93
N LYS A 87 0.93 9.32 -11.65
CA LYS A 87 0.76 7.94 -12.10
C LYS A 87 1.08 7.01 -10.94
N TYR A 88 0.21 6.04 -10.68
CA TYR A 88 0.45 4.96 -9.72
C TYR A 88 0.47 3.62 -10.45
N ASN A 89 1.51 2.83 -10.22
CA ASN A 89 1.63 1.49 -10.76
C ASN A 89 1.20 0.48 -9.69
N GLN A 90 0.38 -0.48 -10.07
CA GLN A 90 0.03 -1.57 -9.18
C GLN A 90 1.13 -2.63 -9.23
N GLN A 91 1.66 -2.96 -8.06
CA GLN A 91 2.58 -4.07 -7.86
C GLN A 91 1.88 -5.21 -7.12
N SER A 92 2.37 -6.43 -7.36
CA SER A 92 1.94 -7.62 -6.64
C SER A 92 3.14 -8.43 -6.17
N GLN A 93 2.96 -9.17 -5.09
CA GLN A 93 3.87 -10.23 -4.66
C GLN A 93 3.04 -11.44 -4.23
N TYR A 94 3.67 -12.62 -4.23
CA TYR A 94 2.99 -13.85 -3.86
C TYR A 94 3.86 -14.71 -2.93
N ARG A 95 3.22 -15.63 -2.21
CA ARG A 95 3.91 -16.74 -1.55
C ARG A 95 3.10 -18.01 -1.71
N VAL A 96 3.77 -19.15 -1.70
CA VAL A 96 3.16 -20.47 -1.83
C VAL A 96 3.11 -21.12 -0.46
N CYS A 97 1.96 -21.70 -0.10
CA CYS A 97 1.75 -22.38 1.16
C CYS A 97 1.61 -23.89 0.97
N PHE A 98 2.10 -24.63 1.97
CA PHE A 98 2.10 -26.09 1.98
C PHE A 98 1.43 -26.61 3.26
N ASP A 99 0.88 -27.82 3.19
CA ASP A 99 0.39 -28.55 4.36
C ASP A 99 1.54 -29.23 5.12
N SER A 100 1.24 -29.83 6.27
CA SER A 100 2.24 -30.55 7.08
C SER A 100 2.88 -31.75 6.35
N ALA A 101 2.31 -32.20 5.23
CA ALA A 101 2.85 -33.27 4.39
C ALA A 101 3.65 -32.71 3.19
N GLY A 102 3.82 -31.39 3.08
CA GLY A 102 4.54 -30.72 2.00
C GLY A 102 3.76 -30.61 0.70
N ASN A 103 2.44 -30.87 0.70
CA ASN A 103 1.61 -30.71 -0.49
C ASN A 103 1.21 -29.24 -0.64
N TYR A 104 1.15 -28.77 -1.89
CA TYR A 104 0.63 -27.45 -2.21
C TYR A 104 -0.81 -27.29 -1.71
N THR A 105 -1.08 -26.21 -0.96
CA THR A 105 -2.43 -25.85 -0.52
C THR A 105 -2.99 -24.71 -1.36
N HIS A 106 -2.32 -23.56 -1.35
CA HIS A 106 -2.77 -22.34 -2.02
C HIS A 106 -1.61 -21.37 -2.23
N THR A 107 -1.89 -20.34 -3.02
CA THR A 107 -0.99 -19.19 -3.23
C THR A 107 -1.67 -17.95 -2.66
N GLU A 108 -0.95 -17.21 -1.82
CA GLU A 108 -1.42 -15.92 -1.31
C GLU A 108 -0.82 -14.78 -2.12
N TRP A 109 -1.61 -13.71 -2.26
CA TRP A 109 -1.23 -12.52 -3.03
C TRP A 109 -1.38 -11.28 -2.17
N GLN A 110 -0.43 -10.36 -2.34
CA GLN A 110 -0.54 -8.99 -1.85
C GLN A 110 -0.42 -8.02 -3.01
N TYR A 111 -1.11 -6.89 -2.88
CA TYR A 111 -1.14 -5.84 -3.86
C TYR A 111 -0.81 -4.51 -3.19
N GLN A 112 -0.08 -3.66 -3.90
CA GLN A 112 0.17 -2.28 -3.49
C GLN A 112 0.13 -1.36 -4.71
N ASN A 113 -0.15 -0.08 -4.48
CA ASN A 113 0.01 0.96 -5.48
C ASN A 113 1.22 1.81 -5.09
N VAL A 114 2.20 1.90 -5.98
CA VAL A 114 3.39 2.73 -5.78
C VAL A 114 3.38 3.91 -6.76
N SER A 115 3.83 5.07 -6.30
CA SER A 115 3.99 6.24 -7.17
C SER A 115 4.95 5.91 -8.31
N GLY A 116 4.45 5.98 -9.54
CA GLY A 116 5.19 5.84 -10.80
C GLY A 116 5.74 7.18 -11.31
N GLY A 117 5.50 8.28 -10.59
CA GLY A 117 5.96 9.62 -10.92
C GLY A 117 4.83 10.58 -11.29
N CYS A 118 5.24 11.80 -11.64
CA CYS A 118 4.35 12.93 -11.91
C CYS A 118 4.12 13.19 -13.40
N SER A 119 4.54 12.26 -14.25
CA SER A 119 4.45 12.36 -15.70
C SER A 119 3.68 11.16 -16.23
N GLY A 120 2.80 11.38 -17.21
CA GLY A 120 2.02 10.30 -17.84
C GLY A 120 0.64 10.08 -17.22
N CYS A 121 0.14 11.11 -16.54
CA CYS A 121 -1.25 11.49 -16.41
C CYS A 121 -1.39 12.88 -17.07
#